data_AF-A0A4Q6GIG3-F1
#
_entry.id   AF-A0A4Q6GIG3-F1
#
_cell.length_a   1.000
_cell.length_b   1.000
_cell.length_c   1.000
_cell.angle_alpha   90.00
_cell.angle_beta   90.00
_cell.angle_gamma   90.00
#
_symmetry.space_group_name_H-M   'P 1'
#
loop_
_entity.id
_entity.type
_entity.pdbx_description
1 polymer ?
#
loop_
_entity_poly.entity_id
_entity_poly.type
_entity_poly.pdbx_seq_one_letter_code
_entity_poly.pdbx_strand_id
1 'polypeptide(L)'
;MALNYIWTGFFLVGFIAALAQWLFLGDSEIFKRIIDGTFSSAKMAVMDIALPLAGVMTLWLGIMNVGEKAGAINLFARIIA
;
A
#
# COMPACT_ATOMS: atom_id res chain seq x y z
N MET A 1 -4.42 -18.13 15.32
CA MET A 1 -3.97 -18.47 13.94
C MET A 1 -5.11 -18.48 12.89
N ALA A 2 -6.27 -17.84 13.14
CA ALA A 2 -7.36 -17.79 12.16
C ALA A 2 -7.03 -16.95 10.91
N LEU A 3 -6.25 -15.87 11.06
CA LEU A 3 -5.88 -14.99 9.95
C LEU A 3 -5.07 -15.72 8.86
N ASN A 4 -4.21 -16.66 9.25
CA ASN A 4 -3.41 -17.43 8.30
C ASN A 4 -4.30 -18.35 7.45
N TYR A 5 -5.30 -19.00 8.07
CA TYR A 5 -6.29 -19.81 7.36
C TYR A 5 -7.14 -18.99 6.39
N ILE A 6 -7.55 -17.78 6.78
CA ILE A 6 -8.34 -16.89 5.91
C ILE A 6 -7.52 -16.49 4.69
N TRP A 7 -6.26 -16.09 4.88
CA TRP A 7 -5.36 -15.74 3.78
C TRP A 7 -5.10 -16.90 2.83
N THR A 8 -4.81 -18.09 3.35
CA THR A 8 -4.66 -19.30 2.53
C THR A 8 -5.96 -19.62 1.78
N GLY A 9 -7.13 -19.40 2.39
CA GLY A 9 -8.44 -19.56 1.76
C GLY A 9 -8.64 -18.66 0.54
N PHE A 10 -8.29 -17.38 0.63
CA PHE A 10 -8.39 -16.45 -0.51
C PHE A 10 -7.50 -16.89 -1.69
N PHE A 11 -6.26 -17.32 -1.41
CA PHE A 11 -5.36 -17.84 -2.44
C PHE A 11 -5.88 -19.14 -3.07
N LEU A 12 -6.42 -20.06 -2.26
CA LEU A 12 -6.95 -21.33 -2.73
C LEU A 12 -8.19 -21.13 -3.62
N VAL A 13 -9.12 -20.26 -3.22
CA VAL A 13 -10.31 -19.93 -4.01
C VAL A 13 -9.93 -19.23 -5.31
N GLY A 14 -8.99 -18.29 -5.28
CA GLY A 14 -8.47 -17.63 -6.49
C GLY A 14 -7.81 -18.61 -7.46
N PHE A 15 -7.06 -19.59 -6.94
CA PHE A 15 -6.43 -20.64 -7.74
C PHE A 15 -7.44 -21.58 -8.39
N ILE A 16 -8.48 -22.00 -7.64
CA ILE A 16 -9.57 -22.82 -8.19
C ILE A 16 -10.35 -22.05 -9.26
N ALA A 17 -10.62 -20.75 -9.04
CA ALA A 17 -11.29 -19.91 -10.03
C ALA A 17 -10.47 -19.73 -11.30
N ALA A 18 -9.14 -19.58 -11.19
CA ALA A 18 -8.22 -19.52 -12.33
C ALA A 18 -8.21 -20.84 -13.11
N LEU A 19 -8.15 -21.99 -12.41
CA LEU A 19 -8.23 -23.31 -13.04
C LEU A 19 -9.58 -23.54 -13.74
N ALA A 20 -10.68 -23.11 -13.12
CA ALA A 20 -12.00 -23.20 -13.74
C ALA A 20 -12.10 -22.33 -15.00
N GLN A 21 -11.60 -21.08 -14.98
CA GLN A 21 -11.58 -20.23 -16.17
C GLN A 21 -10.66 -20.78 -17.25
N TRP A 22 -9.50 -21.32 -16.88
CA TRP A 22 -8.58 -21.95 -17.84
C TRP A 22 -9.21 -23.19 -18.50
N LEU A 23 -9.88 -24.06 -17.74
CA LEU A 23 -10.44 -25.32 -18.24
C LEU A 23 -11.79 -25.15 -18.97
N PHE A 24 -12.66 -24.24 -18.52
CA PHE A 24 -14.00 -24.04 -19.10
C PHE A 24 -14.05 -22.94 -20.17
N LEU A 25 -13.25 -21.88 -20.08
CA LEU A 25 -13.22 -20.80 -21.09
C LEU A 25 -12.08 -20.96 -22.11
N GLY A 26 -11.11 -21.87 -21.87
CA GLY A 26 -9.96 -22.07 -22.76
C GLY A 26 -9.01 -20.87 -22.82
N ASP A 27 -9.16 -19.93 -21.89
CA ASP A 27 -8.40 -18.67 -21.86
C ASP A 27 -7.03 -18.92 -21.22
N SER A 28 -6.00 -19.04 -22.06
CA SER A 28 -4.61 -19.19 -21.66
C SER A 28 -4.01 -17.91 -21.07
N GLU A 29 -4.68 -16.76 -21.20
CA GLU A 29 -4.23 -15.47 -20.68
C GLU A 29 -4.66 -15.22 -19.23
N ILE A 30 -5.51 -16.08 -18.65
CA ILE A 30 -6.01 -15.91 -17.27
C ILE A 30 -4.87 -15.76 -16.26
N PHE A 31 -3.82 -16.59 -16.39
CA PHE A 31 -2.67 -16.55 -15.49
C PHE A 31 -1.88 -15.25 -15.65
N LYS A 32 -1.72 -14.78 -16.89
CA LYS A 32 -1.05 -13.51 -17.18
C LYS A 32 -1.84 -12.34 -16.60
N ARG A 33 -3.17 -12.33 -16.77
CA ARG A 33 -4.05 -11.29 -16.24
C ARG A 33 -4.05 -11.22 -14.72
N ILE A 34 -4.02 -12.36 -14.04
CA ILE A 34 -3.92 -12.41 -12.56
C ILE A 34 -2.58 -11.82 -12.10
N ILE A 35 -1.47 -12.21 -12.74
CA ILE A 35 -0.15 -11.68 -12.40
C ILE A 35 -0.08 -10.18 -12.68
N ASP A 36 -0.47 -9.74 -13.88
CA ASP A 36 -0.47 -8.32 -14.28
C ASP A 36 -1.38 -7.49 -13.37
N GLY A 37 -2.56 -8.01 -13.00
CA GLY A 37 -3.47 -7.36 -12.04
C GLY A 37 -2.87 -7.23 -10.63
N THR A 38 -2.18 -8.26 -10.16
CA THR A 38 -1.49 -8.24 -8.86
C THR A 38 -0.34 -7.23 -8.87
N PHE A 39 0.48 -7.23 -9.92
CA PHE A 39 1.58 -6.26 -10.07
C PHE A 39 1.07 -4.83 -10.24
N SER A 40 -0.01 -4.62 -11.00
CA SER A 40 -0.66 -3.31 -11.14
C SER A 40 -1.15 -2.80 -9.79
N SER A 41 -1.82 -3.65 -9.00
CA SER A 41 -2.29 -3.31 -7.66
C SER A 41 -1.13 -2.97 -6.71
N ALA A 42 -0.05 -3.76 -6.75
CA ALA A 42 1.15 -3.50 -5.97
C ALA A 42 1.82 -2.18 -6.38
N LYS A 43 1.92 -1.90 -7.69
CA LYS A 43 2.46 -0.65 -8.20
C LYS A 43 1.62 0.54 -7.74
N MET A 44 0.30 0.46 -7.84
CA MET A 44 -0.60 1.52 -7.36
C MET A 44 -0.41 1.78 -5.86
N ALA A 45 -0.40 0.71 -5.05
CA ALA A 45 -0.24 0.83 -3.60
C ALA A 45 1.08 1.54 -3.22
N VAL A 46 2.18 1.20 -3.90
CA VAL A 46 3.50 1.73 -3.55
C VAL A 46 3.78 3.08 -4.23
N MET A 47 3.60 3.15 -5.54
CA MET A 47 3.99 4.31 -6.35
C MET A 47 3.00 5.46 -6.24
N ASP A 48 1.70 5.17 -6.26
CA ASP A 48 0.69 6.22 -6.33
C ASP A 48 0.22 6.65 -4.94
N ILE A 49 0.34 5.79 -3.93
CA ILE A 49 -0.19 6.03 -2.58
C ILE A 49 0.94 6.17 -1.55
N ALA A 50 1.72 5.10 -1.31
CA ALA A 50 2.65 5.07 -0.19
C ALA A 50 3.81 6.07 -0.35
N LEU A 51 4.43 6.16 -1.53
CA LEU A 51 5.56 7.06 -1.79
C LEU A 51 5.17 8.55 -1.65
N PRO A 52 4.08 9.04 -2.27
CA PRO A 52 3.63 10.41 -2.06
C PRO A 52 3.31 10.72 -0.61
N LEU A 53 2.60 9.81 0.09
CA LEU A 53 2.25 10.01 1.49
C LEU A 53 3.50 10.10 2.38
N ALA A 54 4.45 9.18 2.21
CA ALA A 54 5.71 9.19 2.93
C ALA A 54 6.54 10.45 2.62
N GLY A 55 6.56 10.89 1.36
CA GLY A 55 7.23 12.13 0.95
C GLY A 55 6.65 13.37 1.64
N VAL A 56 5.32 13.51 1.67
CA VAL A 56 4.65 14.63 2.33
C VAL A 56 4.91 14.62 3.84
N MET A 57 4.84 13.46 4.47
CA MET A 57 5.12 13.34 5.91
C MET A 57 6.57 13.68 6.25
N THR A 58 7.53 13.20 5.45
CA THR A 58 8.96 13.49 5.67
C THR A 58 9.28 14.97 5.45
N LEU A 59 8.66 15.62 4.46
CA LEU A 59 8.74 17.07 4.27
C LEU A 59 8.25 17.82 5.51
N TRP A 60 7.04 17.49 5.98
CA TRP A 60 6.45 18.20 7.11
C TRP A 60 7.24 18.00 8.41
N LEU A 61 7.66 16.76 8.69
CA LEU A 61 8.52 16.45 9.83
C LEU A 61 9.87 17.17 9.74
N GLY A 62 10.44 17.28 8.53
CA GLY A 62 11.66 18.05 8.29
C GLY A 62 11.49 19.54 8.63
N ILE A 63 10.41 20.17 8.14
CA ILE A 63 10.10 21.57 8.44
C ILE A 63 9.90 21.78 9.94
N MET A 64 9.14 20.91 10.61
CA MET A 64 8.91 21.01 12.05
C MET A 64 10.21 20.87 12.85
N ASN A 65 11.10 19.95 12.46
CA ASN A 65 12.41 19.77 13.11
C ASN A 65 13.30 21.02 12.98
N VAL A 66 13.24 21.72 11.83
CA VAL A 66 13.91 23.01 11.66
C VAL A 66 13.27 24.09 12.54
N GLY A 67 11.94 24.18 12.58
CA GLY A 67 11.20 25.13 13.43
C GLY A 67 11.43 24.92 14.93
N GLU A 68 11.61 23.66 15.35
CA GLU A 68 11.96 23.29 16.72
C GLU A 68 13.36 23.79 17.09
N LYS A 69 14.35 23.49 16.24
CA LYS A 69 15.75 23.93 16.45
C LYS A 69 15.93 25.44 16.35
N ALA A 70 15.15 26.12 15.53
CA ALA A 70 15.13 27.59 15.44
C ALA A 70 14.45 28.26 16.64
N GLY A 71 13.88 27.50 17.58
CA GLY A 71 13.19 28.02 18.77
C GLY A 71 11.81 28.61 18.48
N ALA A 72 11.32 28.54 17.23
CA ALA A 72 10.00 29.03 16.85
C ALA A 72 8.89 28.28 17.60
N ILE A 73 9.00 26.95 17.70
CA ILE A 73 8.05 26.13 18.47
C ILE A 73 8.03 26.54 19.95
N ASN A 74 9.19 26.83 20.53
CA ASN A 74 9.30 27.25 21.93
C ASN A 74 8.71 28.66 22.15
N LEU A 75 8.83 29.54 21.14
CA LEU A 75 8.25 30.88 21.15
C LEU A 75 6.72 30.83 21.04
N PHE A 76 6.16 29.99 20.16
CA PHE A 76 4.72 29.73 20.10
C PHE A 76 4.18 29.12 21.39
N ALA A 77 4.89 28.15 21.98
CA ALA A 77 4.49 27.55 23.27
C ALA A 77 4.44 28.59 24.40
N ARG A 78 5.38 29.54 24.41
CA ARG A 78 5.44 30.61 25.42
C ARG A 78 4.41 31.72 25.23
N ILE A 79 3.86 31.89 24.02
CA ILE A 79 2.76 32.83 23.74
C ILE A 79 1.40 32.24 24.15
N ILE A 80 1.27 30.92 24.06
CA ILE A 80 0.02 30.20 24.37
C ILE A 80 -0.09 29.86 25.87
N ALA A 81 1.03 29.59 26.55
CA ALA A 81 1.10 29.33 27.99
C ALA A 81 0.90 30.62 28.81
#